data_AF-A0A2S7Q8N2-F1
#
_entry.id   AF-A0A2S7Q8N2-F1
#
_cell.length_a   1.000
_cell.length_b   1.000
_cell.length_c   1.000
_cell.angle_alpha   90.00
_cell.angle_beta   90.00
_cell.angle_gamma   90.00
#
_symmetry.space_group_name_H-M   'P 1'
#
loop_
_entity.id
_entity.type
_entity.pdbx_description
1 polymer ?
#
loop_
_entity_poly.entity_id
_entity_poly.type
_entity_poly.pdbx_seq_one_letter_code
_entity_poly.pdbx_strand_id
1 'polypeptide(L)'
;MTFLGEWGDRSQIATIAMAAGQDYWWVTGGAVSGHAVCTGVAVIGGRAIAGKVSLRVVTLGGAIAFLIFGVIYLVEALYYA
;
A
#
# COMPACT_ATOMS: atom_id res chain seq x y z
N MET A 1 11.43 0.30 11.16
CA MET A 1 11.28 1.60 10.46
C MET A 1 10.02 1.63 9.58
N THR A 2 9.65 0.53 8.92
CA THR A 2 8.41 0.42 8.12
C THR A 2 7.12 0.60 8.92
N PHE A 3 7.03 0.11 10.16
CA PHE A 3 5.81 0.23 10.97
C PHE A 3 5.29 1.67 11.15
N LEU A 4 6.17 2.62 11.51
CA LEU A 4 5.79 4.03 11.64
C LEU A 4 5.57 4.69 10.26
N GLY A 5 6.24 4.22 9.21
CA GLY A 5 6.06 4.73 7.85
C GLY A 5 4.73 4.34 7.22
N GLU A 6 4.20 3.17 7.59
CA GLU A 6 2.88 2.66 7.16
C GLU A 6 1.75 3.07 8.12
N TRP A 7 2.06 3.78 9.21
CA TRP A 7 1.06 4.15 10.20
C TRP A 7 0.11 5.22 9.66
N GLY A 8 -1.19 4.93 9.69
CA GLY A 8 -2.22 5.86 9.20
C GLY A 8 -2.41 5.84 7.69
N ASP A 9 -1.97 4.79 6.99
CA ASP A 9 -2.28 4.62 5.56
C ASP A 9 -3.80 4.64 5.30
N ARG A 10 -4.18 5.05 4.08
CA ARG A 10 -5.54 5.09 3.55
C ARG A 10 -6.28 3.76 3.77
N SER A 11 -5.61 2.61 3.66
CA SER A 11 -6.25 1.31 3.93
C SER A 11 -6.67 1.16 5.40
N GLN A 12 -5.91 1.71 6.35
CA GLN A 12 -6.26 1.69 7.78
C GLN A 12 -7.44 2.61 8.06
N ILE A 13 -7.45 3.83 7.50
CA ILE A 13 -8.58 4.76 7.62
C ILE A 13 -9.85 4.15 7.02
N ALA A 14 -9.76 3.51 5.85
CA ALA A 14 -10.88 2.81 5.23
C ALA A 14 -11.39 1.65 6.09
N THR A 15 -10.49 0.89 6.72
CA THR A 15 -10.86 -0.21 7.63
C THR A 15 -11.60 0.33 8.86
N ILE A 16 -11.12 1.43 9.46
CA ILE A 16 -11.78 2.10 10.59
C ILE A 16 -13.17 2.61 10.18
N ALA A 17 -13.28 3.27 9.03
CA ALA A 17 -14.55 3.77 8.51
C ALA A 17 -15.55 2.63 8.27
N MET A 18 -15.09 1.49 7.73
CA MET A 18 -15.91 0.30 7.52
C MET A 18 -16.35 -0.33 8.85
N ALA A 19 -15.45 -0.44 9.82
CA ALA A 19 -15.74 -1.00 11.15
C ALA A 19 -16.71 -0.11 11.96
N ALA A 20 -16.82 1.18 11.64
CA ALA A 20 -17.83 2.06 12.24
C ALA A 20 -19.26 1.75 11.77
N GLY A 21 -19.42 1.17 10.59
CA GLY A 21 -20.73 0.86 9.98
C GLY A 21 -21.10 -0.61 9.94
N GLN A 22 -20.16 -1.54 10.17
CA GLN A 22 -20.33 -2.99 10.07
C GLN A 22 -19.72 -3.68 11.30
N ASP A 23 -20.04 -4.97 11.51
CA ASP A 23 -19.48 -5.74 12.64
C ASP A 23 -17.95 -5.78 12.60
N TYR A 24 -17.32 -5.18 13.63
CA TYR A 24 -15.88 -4.95 13.63
C TYR A 24 -15.07 -6.25 13.57
N TRP A 25 -15.62 -7.37 14.07
CA TRP A 25 -14.93 -8.66 14.01
C TRP A 25 -14.71 -9.15 12.58
N TRP A 26 -15.73 -9.04 11.74
CA TRP A 26 -15.64 -9.46 10.34
C TRP A 26 -14.79 -8.50 9.52
N VAL A 27 -14.91 -7.19 9.77
CA VAL A 27 -14.07 -6.17 9.11
C VAL A 27 -12.60 -6.38 9.46
N THR A 28 -12.29 -6.57 10.75
CA THR A 28 -10.91 -6.80 11.21
C THR A 28 -10.35 -8.10 10.65
N GLY A 29 -11.11 -9.20 10.69
CA GLY A 29 -10.71 -10.48 10.11
C GLY A 29 -10.45 -10.39 8.61
N GLY A 30 -11.32 -9.70 7.88
CA GLY A 30 -11.16 -9.43 6.45
C GLY A 30 -9.93 -8.58 6.13
N ALA A 31 -9.71 -7.49 6.87
CA ALA A 31 -8.54 -6.63 6.69
C ALA A 31 -7.22 -7.36 6.98
N VAL A 32 -7.15 -8.11 8.08
CA VAL A 32 -5.96 -8.89 8.44
C VAL A 32 -5.67 -9.99 7.42
N SER A 33 -6.69 -10.75 7.00
CA SER A 33 -6.51 -11.82 6.00
C SER A 33 -6.11 -11.27 4.64
N GLY A 34 -6.78 -10.21 4.16
CA GLY A 34 -6.43 -9.53 2.92
C GLY A 34 -5.01 -8.98 2.93
N HIS A 35 -4.60 -8.33 4.03
CA HIS A 35 -3.24 -7.84 4.18
C HIS A 35 -2.22 -8.97 4.21
N ALA A 36 -2.48 -10.05 4.95
CA ALA A 36 -1.60 -11.22 5.00
C ALA A 36 -1.40 -11.85 3.61
N VAL A 37 -2.45 -11.95 2.80
CA VAL A 37 -2.35 -12.42 1.40
C VAL A 37 -1.52 -11.46 0.57
N CYS A 38 -1.78 -10.15 0.64
CA CYS A 38 -1.03 -9.13 -0.09
C CYS A 38 0.47 -9.18 0.23
N THR A 39 0.81 -9.19 1.53
CA THR A 39 2.20 -9.32 1.99
C THR A 39 2.83 -10.63 1.53
N GLY A 40 2.09 -11.75 1.63
CA GLY A 40 2.57 -13.06 1.19
C GLY A 40 2.93 -13.06 -0.29
N VAL A 41 2.06 -12.52 -1.15
CA VAL A 41 2.33 -12.39 -2.59
C VAL A 41 3.53 -11.48 -2.85
N ALA A 42 3.62 -10.33 -2.17
CA ALA A 42 4.74 -9.39 -2.32
C ALA A 42 6.09 -10.02 -1.93
N VAL A 43 6.14 -10.78 -0.83
CA VAL A 43 7.37 -11.44 -0.36
C VAL A 43 7.77 -12.58 -1.29
N ILE A 44 6.83 -13.45 -1.69
CA ILE A 44 7.12 -14.58 -2.58
C ILE A 44 7.53 -14.07 -3.97
N GLY A 45 6.78 -13.12 -4.53
CA GLY A 45 7.09 -12.50 -5.82
C GLY A 45 8.40 -11.74 -5.80
N GLY A 46 8.63 -10.93 -4.77
CA GLY A 46 9.89 -10.22 -4.56
C GLY A 46 11.08 -11.17 -4.48
N ARG A 47 10.96 -12.26 -3.70
CA ARG A 47 12.02 -13.28 -3.61
C ARG A 47 12.30 -13.96 -4.95
N ALA A 48 11.28 -14.25 -5.76
CA ALA A 48 11.45 -14.88 -7.07
C ALA A 48 12.24 -14.00 -8.07
N ILE A 49 12.22 -12.68 -7.87
CA ILE A 49 12.77 -11.69 -8.80
C ILE A 49 14.05 -11.02 -8.25
N ALA A 50 14.29 -11.08 -6.94
CA ALA A 50 15.38 -10.38 -6.24
C ALA A 50 16.79 -10.64 -6.83
N GLY A 51 17.04 -11.83 -7.39
CA GLY A 51 18.33 -12.17 -8.02
C GLY A 51 18.42 -11.81 -9.52
N LYS A 52 17.31 -11.40 -10.14
CA LYS A 52 17.21 -11.15 -11.59
C LYS A 52 17.13 -9.67 -11.94
N VAL A 53 16.87 -8.80 -10.96
CA VAL A 53 16.67 -7.36 -11.17
C VAL A 53 17.73 -6.59 -10.41
N SER A 54 18.40 -5.66 -11.11
CA SER A 54 19.39 -4.80 -10.49
C SER A 54 18.74 -3.78 -9.55
N LEU A 55 19.44 -3.44 -8.48
CA LEU A 55 19.00 -2.43 -7.52
C LEU A 55 18.71 -1.07 -8.17
N ARG A 56 19.47 -0.72 -9.22
CA ARG A 56 19.27 0.52 -9.99
C ARG A 56 17.91 0.57 -10.70
N VAL A 57 17.44 -0.56 -11.22
CA VAL A 57 16.11 -0.64 -11.86
C VAL A 57 15.02 -0.49 -10.81
N VAL A 58 15.18 -1.11 -9.64
CA VAL A 58 14.22 -0.99 -8.53
C VAL A 58 14.13 0.45 -8.03
N THR A 59 15.27 1.12 -7.82
CA THR A 59 15.28 2.50 -7.32
C THR A 59 14.74 3.49 -8.33
N LEU A 60 15.11 3.36 -9.61
CA LEU A 60 14.59 4.23 -10.67
C LEU A 60 13.10 4.01 -10.90
N GLY A 61 12.65 2.75 -10.90
CA GLY A 61 11.23 2.40 -10.99
C GLY A 61 10.42 2.98 -9.83
N GLY A 62 10.94 2.85 -8.60
CA GLY A 62 10.34 3.47 -7.42
C GLY A 62 10.24 5.00 -7.54
N ALA A 63 11.33 5.67 -7.96
CA ALA A 63 11.33 7.13 -8.13
C ALA A 63 10.32 7.60 -9.19
N ILE A 64 10.23 6.90 -10.32
CA ILE A 64 9.24 7.19 -11.37
C ILE A 64 7.82 7.00 -10.83
N ALA A 65 7.55 5.89 -10.14
CA ALA A 65 6.23 5.66 -9.52
C ALA A 65 5.87 6.77 -8.52
N PHE A 66 6.82 7.17 -7.67
CA PHE A 66 6.64 8.28 -6.72
C PHE A 66 6.28 9.60 -7.42
N LEU A 67 6.98 9.96 -8.51
CA LEU A 67 6.68 11.17 -9.26
C LEU A 67 5.32 11.10 -9.95
N ILE A 68 4.96 9.95 -10.53
CA ILE A 68 3.65 9.75 -11.16
C ILE A 68 2.53 9.93 -10.13
N PHE A 69 2.58 9.23 -9.00
CA PHE A 69 1.58 9.38 -7.96
C PHE A 69 1.57 10.78 -7.35
N GLY A 70 2.73 11.42 -7.21
CA GLY A 70 2.83 12.81 -6.75
C GLY A 70 2.10 13.79 -7.68
N VAL A 71 2.28 13.67 -9.00
CA VAL A 71 1.55 14.50 -9.97
C VAL A 71 0.05 14.19 -9.97
N ILE A 72 -0.32 12.91 -9.94
CA ILE A 72 -1.74 12.50 -9.88
C ILE A 72 -2.41 13.13 -8.65
N TYR A 73 -1.83 13.00 -7.47
CA TYR A 73 -2.41 13.56 -6.25
C TYR A 73 -2.38 15.08 -6.21
N LEU A 74 -1.37 15.73 -6.83
CA LEU A 74 -1.36 17.18 -6.98
C LEU A 74 -2.53 17.67 -7.85
N VAL A 75 -2.77 17.01 -8.98
CA VAL A 75 -3.90 17.32 -9.86
C VAL A 75 -5.22 17.03 -9.16
N GLU A 76 -5.36 15.88 -8.50
CA GLU A 76 -6.55 15.52 -7.73
C GLU A 76 -6.86 16.59 -6.66
N ALA A 77 -5.85 17.04 -5.93
CA ALA A 77 -5.98 18.11 -4.94
C ALA A 77 -6.34 19.47 -5.55
N LEU A 78 -5.89 19.80 -6.77
CA LEU A 78 -6.22 21.09 -7.40
C LEU A 78 -7.62 21.12 -8.05
N TYR A 79 -8.13 19.96 -8.49
CA TYR A 79 -9.41 19.86 -9.20
C TYR A 79 -10.58 19.47 -8.28
N TYR A 80 -10.32 18.77 -7.18
CA TYR A 80 -11.36 18.25 -6.27
C TYR A 80 -11.28 18.81 -4.83
N ALA A 81 -10.38 19.77 -4.55
CA ALA A 81 -10.45 20.60 -3.33
C ALA A 81 -11.41 21.77 -3.50
#